data_AF-A0A7M7T627-F1
#
_entry.id   AF-A0A7M7T627-F1
#
_cell.length_a   1.000
_cell.length_b   1.000
_cell.length_c   1.000
_cell.angle_alpha   90.00
_cell.angle_beta   90.00
_cell.angle_gamma   90.00
#
_symmetry.space_group_name_H-M   'P 1'
#
loop_
_entity.id
_entity.type
_entity.pdbx_description
1 polymer ?
#
loop_
_entity_poly.entity_id
_entity_poly.type
_entity_poly.pdbx_seq_one_letter_code
_entity_poly.pdbx_strand_id
1 'polypeptide(L)'
;MKLEGPHMYELFSIIVHSGTPINGHYYACIRDFRSGNWLSFNDHIVTPITHDKITETYGNGISTANAYVVTYRQIDRERNALPIESSQFPPHIKELLSEENTKAEQPVKFDPENHSSIAGSFWGSTCKTHDNLSLQYPLNDIEHECISANYVDLLPPSIAMKVCDV
;
A
#
# COMPACT_ATOMS: atom_id res chain seq x y z
N MET A 1 23.52 17.15 12.19
CA MET A 1 23.95 17.81 10.93
C MET A 1 22.77 18.60 10.40
N LYS A 2 22.95 19.90 10.16
CA LYS A 2 21.93 20.73 9.52
C LYS A 2 22.12 20.54 8.02
N LEU A 3 21.22 19.78 7.40
CA LEU A 3 21.22 19.59 5.96
C LEU A 3 20.76 20.94 5.35
N GLU A 4 21.68 21.70 4.76
CA GLU A 4 21.36 22.95 4.09
C GLU A 4 21.75 22.83 2.60
N GLY A 5 20.75 22.98 1.73
CA GLY A 5 20.86 22.92 0.28
C GLY A 5 19.53 23.35 -0.35
N PRO A 6 19.52 23.74 -1.65
CA PRO A 6 18.30 24.22 -2.32
C PRO A 6 17.22 23.13 -2.48
N HIS A 7 17.62 21.86 -2.46
CA HIS A 7 16.74 20.72 -2.66
C HIS A 7 16.80 19.78 -1.45
N MET A 8 15.98 20.09 -0.46
CA MET A 8 15.81 19.31 0.75
C MET A 8 14.68 18.31 0.58
N TYR A 9 14.91 17.06 0.94
CA TYR A 9 13.92 15.99 0.85
C TYR A 9 13.72 15.33 2.22
N GLU A 10 12.49 14.92 2.52
CA GLU A 10 12.16 14.10 3.67
C GLU A 10 11.52 12.78 3.26
N LEU A 11 11.94 11.69 3.92
CA LEU A 11 11.37 10.36 3.74
C LEU A 11 9.96 10.32 4.34
N PHE A 12 9.01 9.73 3.60
CA PHE A 12 7.64 9.60 4.11
C PHE A 12 6.94 8.29 3.79
N SER A 13 7.46 7.49 2.86
CA SER A 13 6.90 6.16 2.57
C SER A 13 8.02 5.17 2.32
N ILE A 14 7.85 3.96 2.85
CA ILE A 14 8.72 2.81 2.66
C ILE A 14 7.82 1.62 2.33
N ILE A 15 7.93 1.09 1.13
CA ILE A 15 7.35 -0.20 0.78
C ILE A 15 8.35 -1.28 1.16
N VAL A 16 7.92 -2.21 2.01
CA VAL A 16 8.76 -3.28 2.55
C VAL A 16 8.31 -4.59 1.94
N HIS A 17 9.28 -5.37 1.48
CA HIS A 17 9.08 -6.74 1.05
C HIS A 17 9.64 -7.67 2.12
N SER A 18 8.83 -8.60 2.62
CA SER A 18 9.24 -9.63 3.58
C SER A 18 9.12 -11.01 2.97
N GLY A 19 10.27 -11.64 2.70
CA GLY A 19 10.30 -13.00 2.17
C GLY A 19 11.43 -13.22 1.19
N THR A 20 11.23 -14.20 0.33
CA THR A 20 12.15 -14.57 -0.76
C THR A 20 11.78 -13.84 -2.04
N PRO A 21 12.68 -13.74 -3.04
CA PRO A 21 12.34 -13.11 -4.33
C PRO A 21 11.15 -13.73 -5.07
N ILE A 22 10.80 -14.98 -4.75
CA ILE A 22 9.72 -15.73 -5.41
C ILE A 22 8.39 -15.61 -4.63
N ASN A 23 8.47 -15.55 -3.30
CA ASN A 23 7.31 -15.52 -2.43
C ASN A 23 7.61 -14.65 -1.21
N GLY A 24 6.75 -13.68 -0.96
CA GLY A 24 6.85 -12.78 0.17
C GLY A 24 5.59 -11.94 0.34
N HIS A 25 5.65 -11.05 1.32
CA HIS A 25 4.54 -10.18 1.70
C HIS A 25 4.95 -8.72 1.61
N TYR A 26 4.08 -7.88 1.07
CA TYR A 26 4.31 -6.45 0.96
C TYR A 26 3.48 -5.70 1.98
N TYR A 27 4.12 -4.75 2.65
CA TYR A 27 3.44 -3.80 3.52
C TYR A 27 4.10 -2.43 3.39
N ALA A 28 3.40 -1.38 3.82
CA ALA A 28 3.89 -0.02 3.70
C ALA A 28 4.07 0.64 5.07
N CYS A 29 5.22 1.25 5.31
CA CYS A 29 5.43 2.16 6.43
C CYS A 29 5.28 3.59 5.90
N ILE A 30 4.28 4.31 6.36
CA ILE A 30 3.99 5.68 5.90
C ILE A 30 4.00 6.63 7.10
N ARG A 31 4.64 7.78 6.91
CA ARG A 31 4.65 8.86 7.89
C ARG A 31 3.42 9.72 7.72
N ASP A 32 2.64 9.86 8.78
CA ASP A 32 1.59 10.86 8.83
C ASP A 32 2.22 12.24 9.05
N PHE A 33 1.95 13.17 8.13
CA PHE A 33 2.47 14.53 8.22
C PHE A 33 1.72 15.40 9.23
N ARG A 34 0.53 15.00 9.67
CA ARG A 34 -0.25 15.74 10.68
C ARG A 34 0.32 15.50 12.07
N SER A 35 0.52 14.24 12.44
CA SER A 35 1.06 13.84 13.75
C SER A 35 2.59 13.72 13.78
N GLY A 36 3.22 13.53 12.62
CA GLY A 36 4.65 13.22 12.51
C GLY A 36 4.99 11.76 12.80
N ASN A 37 4.00 10.94 13.17
CA ASN A 37 4.17 9.54 13.55
C ASN A 37 4.26 8.63 12.32
N TRP A 38 4.88 7.46 12.51
CA TRP A 38 4.93 6.41 11.51
C TRP A 38 3.87 5.37 11.76
N LEU A 39 3.24 4.91 10.68
CA LEU A 39 2.22 3.89 10.68
C LEU A 39 2.64 2.77 9.73
N SER A 40 2.47 1.52 10.16
CA SER A 40 2.58 0.33 9.32
C SER A 40 1.19 -0.04 8.80
N PHE A 41 1.04 -0.04 7.49
CA PHE A 41 -0.13 -0.48 6.74
C PHE A 41 0.14 -1.89 6.23
N ASN A 42 -0.42 -2.87 6.94
CA ASN A 42 -0.30 -4.29 6.65
C ASN A 42 -1.69 -4.84 6.30
N ASP A 43 -2.06 -4.72 5.03
CA ASP A 43 -3.41 -5.00 4.51
C ASP A 43 -4.50 -4.26 5.31
N HIS A 44 -5.33 -5.00 6.04
CA HIS A 44 -6.41 -4.47 6.85
C HIS A 44 -5.96 -3.97 8.23
N ILE A 45 -4.70 -4.21 8.62
CA ILE A 45 -4.16 -3.85 9.92
C ILE A 45 -3.28 -2.61 9.79
N VAL A 46 -3.68 -1.53 10.47
CA VAL A 46 -2.89 -0.29 10.56
C VAL A 46 -2.44 -0.07 11.99
N THR A 47 -1.12 0.00 12.21
CA THR A 47 -0.55 0.15 13.56
C THR A 47 0.51 1.25 13.61
N PRO A 48 0.63 1.99 14.72
CA PRO A 48 1.76 2.89 14.93
C PRO A 48 3.05 2.09 15.10
N ILE A 49 4.14 2.60 14.53
CA ILE A 49 5.47 1.99 14.62
C ILE A 49 6.51 2.99 15.12
N THR A 50 7.53 2.47 15.79
CA THR A 50 8.69 3.25 16.23
C THR A 50 9.76 3.31 15.15
N HIS A 51 10.75 4.17 15.36
CA HIS A 51 11.91 4.25 14.48
C HIS A 51 12.68 2.92 14.40
N ASP A 52 12.75 2.16 15.50
CA ASP A 52 13.43 0.87 15.54
C ASP A 52 12.84 -0.10 14.50
N LYS A 53 11.51 -0.12 14.35
CA LYS A 53 10.84 -0.96 13.35
C LYS A 53 11.21 -0.56 11.91
N ILE A 54 11.49 0.72 11.67
CA ILE A 54 11.96 1.20 10.37
C ILE A 54 13.41 0.76 10.15
N THR A 55 14.26 0.79 11.18
CA THR A 55 15.65 0.33 11.06
C THR A 55 15.78 -1.16 10.76
N GLU A 56 14.79 -1.97 11.17
CA GLU A 56 14.74 -3.39 10.80
C GLU A 56 14.65 -3.58 9.28
N THR A 57 14.10 -2.61 8.52
CA THR A 57 13.94 -2.71 7.07
C THR A 57 15.22 -2.34 6.30
N TYR A 58 16.32 -2.04 6.99
CA TYR A 58 17.59 -1.63 6.35
C TYR A 58 18.34 -2.79 5.70
N GLY A 59 17.94 -4.04 5.94
CA GLY A 59 18.62 -5.22 5.39
C GLY A 59 19.85 -5.64 6.18
N ASN A 60 19.74 -5.69 7.51
CA ASN A 60 20.83 -6.12 8.40
C ASN A 60 21.02 -7.64 8.49
N GLY A 61 20.30 -8.44 7.68
CA GLY A 61 20.37 -9.90 7.66
C GLY A 61 19.71 -10.61 8.84
N ILE A 62 19.13 -9.87 9.79
CA ILE A 62 18.40 -10.43 10.94
C ILE A 62 16.94 -10.69 10.56
N SER A 63 16.39 -9.85 9.69
CA SER A 63 15.02 -9.91 9.20
C SER A 63 14.97 -10.32 7.74
N THR A 64 13.92 -11.03 7.33
CA THR A 64 13.58 -11.26 5.92
C THR A 64 12.88 -10.06 5.29
N ALA A 65 12.58 -9.02 6.08
CA ALA A 65 11.89 -7.81 5.65
C ALA A 65 12.87 -6.69 5.31
N ASN A 66 12.89 -6.29 4.04
CA ASN A 66 13.79 -5.27 3.50
C ASN A 66 12.99 -4.19 2.78
N ALA A 67 13.44 -2.94 2.88
CA ALA A 67 12.87 -1.86 2.09
C ALA A 67 13.08 -2.14 0.59
N TYR A 68 11.98 -2.20 -0.17
CA TYR A 68 11.99 -2.41 -1.61
C TYR A 68 11.84 -1.09 -2.37
N VAL A 69 10.95 -0.20 -1.93
CA VAL A 69 10.80 1.14 -2.51
C VAL A 69 10.77 2.16 -1.39
N VAL A 70 11.53 3.23 -1.54
CA VAL A 70 11.48 4.39 -0.63
C VAL A 70 11.08 5.63 -1.39
N THR A 71 10.15 6.39 -0.81
CA THR A 71 9.63 7.61 -1.41
C THR A 71 9.88 8.80 -0.51
N TYR A 72 10.46 9.83 -1.11
CA TYR A 72 10.79 11.10 -0.51
C TYR A 72 9.93 12.20 -1.13
N ARG A 73 9.60 13.20 -0.32
CA ARG A 73 9.02 14.45 -0.81
C ARG A 73 9.99 15.60 -0.61
N GLN A 74 10.03 16.54 -1.54
CA GLN A 74 10.76 17.79 -1.37
C GLN A 74 10.08 18.61 -0.27
N ILE A 75 10.88 19.11 0.67
CA ILE A 75 10.44 19.99 1.74
C ILE A 75 10.19 21.36 1.13
N ASP A 76 8.92 21.65 0.85
CA ASP A 76 8.48 22.88 0.19
C ASP A 76 7.14 23.31 0.79
N ARG A 77 7.16 24.35 1.63
CA ARG A 77 5.98 24.81 2.36
C ARG A 77 4.88 25.37 1.47
N GLU A 78 5.21 25.85 0.27
CA GLU A 78 4.24 26.44 -0.66
C GLU A 78 3.54 25.35 -1.47
N ARG A 79 4.25 24.26 -1.80
CA ARG A 79 3.71 23.15 -2.59
C ARG A 79 3.20 21.97 -1.76
N ASN A 80 3.70 21.76 -0.54
CA ASN A 80 3.28 20.63 0.30
C ASN A 80 1.87 20.89 0.88
N ALA A 81 0.91 20.09 0.45
CA ALA A 81 -0.43 20.04 1.03
C ALA A 81 -0.56 18.81 1.95
N LEU A 82 -1.45 18.91 2.94
CA LEU A 82 -1.90 17.77 3.72
C LEU A 82 -2.96 16.98 2.94
N PRO A 83 -3.16 15.69 3.25
CA PRO A 83 -4.26 14.91 2.68
C PRO A 83 -5.60 15.61 2.92
N ILE A 84 -6.44 15.70 1.88
CA ILE A 84 -7.78 16.30 1.99
C ILE A 84 -8.70 15.44 2.85
N GLU A 85 -9.54 16.08 3.67
CA GLU A 85 -10.55 15.39 4.46
C GLU A 85 -11.76 15.01 3.60
N SER A 86 -12.51 13.97 3.98
CA SER A 86 -13.73 13.54 3.26
C SER A 86 -14.78 14.65 3.13
N SER A 87 -14.82 15.57 4.11
CA SER A 87 -15.66 16.77 4.07
C SER A 87 -15.28 17.76 2.97
N GLN A 88 -14.04 17.71 2.48
CA GLN A 88 -13.53 18.58 1.41
C GLN A 88 -13.65 17.95 0.02
N PHE A 89 -14.12 16.70 -0.08
CA PHE A 89 -14.29 16.04 -1.37
C PHE A 89 -15.31 16.77 -2.25
N PRO A 90 -15.10 16.79 -3.58
CA PRO A 90 -16.09 17.32 -4.52
C PRO A 90 -17.47 16.65 -4.36
N PRO A 91 -18.58 17.35 -4.65
CA PRO A 91 -19.93 16.81 -4.46
C PRO A 91 -20.17 15.45 -5.12
N HIS A 92 -19.71 15.27 -6.37
CA HIS A 92 -19.89 14.01 -7.10
C HIS A 92 -19.18 12.81 -6.45
N ILE A 93 -18.02 13.02 -5.80
CA ILE A 93 -17.32 11.94 -5.07
C ILE A 93 -18.09 11.57 -3.80
N LYS A 94 -18.67 12.55 -3.10
CA LYS A 94 -19.48 12.29 -1.90
C LYS A 94 -20.74 11.51 -2.23
N GLU A 95 -21.37 11.81 -3.36
CA GLU A 95 -22.53 11.08 -3.87
C GLU A 95 -22.16 9.62 -4.16
N LEU A 96 -21.09 9.37 -4.93
CA LEU A 96 -20.61 8.01 -5.20
C LEU A 96 -20.29 7.23 -3.91
N LEU A 97 -19.64 7.85 -2.93
CA LEU A 97 -19.38 7.21 -1.64
C LEU A 97 -20.67 6.82 -0.91
N SER A 98 -21.69 7.67 -0.94
CA SER A 98 -22.98 7.37 -0.31
C SER A 98 -23.71 6.20 -0.98
N GLU A 99 -23.63 6.11 -2.30
CA GLU A 99 -24.22 5.01 -3.07
C GLU A 99 -23.51 3.68 -2.77
N GLU A 100 -22.18 3.67 -2.78
CA GLU A 100 -21.39 2.46 -2.52
C GLU A 100 -21.59 1.95 -1.09
N ASN A 101 -21.62 2.86 -0.10
CA ASN A 101 -21.92 2.49 1.29
C ASN A 101 -23.33 1.88 1.41
N THR A 102 -24.32 2.47 0.72
CA THR A 102 -25.69 1.93 0.71
C THR A 102 -25.76 0.54 0.07
N LYS A 103 -25.00 0.30 -1.01
CA LYS A 103 -24.92 -1.02 -1.67
C LYS A 103 -24.25 -2.06 -0.76
N ALA A 104 -23.18 -1.69 -0.07
CA ALA A 104 -22.47 -2.58 0.85
C ALA A 104 -23.32 -2.97 2.07
N GLU A 105 -24.22 -2.09 2.51
CA GLU A 105 -25.18 -2.37 3.59
C GLU A 105 -26.36 -3.27 3.15
N GLN A 106 -26.60 -3.42 1.85
CA GLN A 106 -27.66 -4.32 1.37
C GLN A 106 -27.23 -5.78 1.58
N PRO A 107 -28.09 -6.63 2.16
CA PRO A 107 -27.79 -8.04 2.33
C PRO A 107 -27.59 -8.67 0.95
N VAL A 108 -26.44 -9.32 0.76
CA VAL A 108 -26.14 -10.11 -0.43
C VAL A 108 -27.28 -11.11 -0.63
N LYS A 109 -28.07 -10.92 -1.69
CA LYS A 109 -29.16 -11.84 -2.01
C LYS A 109 -28.53 -13.18 -2.37
N PHE A 110 -28.79 -14.20 -1.56
CA PHE A 110 -28.37 -15.55 -1.84
C PHE A 110 -29.05 -16.02 -3.13
N ASP A 111 -28.26 -16.24 -4.19
CA ASP A 111 -28.72 -16.81 -5.46
C ASP A 111 -28.43 -18.32 -5.48
N PRO A 112 -29.46 -19.17 -5.34
CA PRO A 112 -29.28 -20.62 -5.33
C PRO A 112 -28.86 -21.22 -6.68
N GLU A 113 -28.95 -20.50 -7.80
CA GLU A 113 -28.65 -21.06 -9.12
C GLU A 113 -27.15 -21.09 -9.46
N ASN A 114 -26.34 -20.24 -8.80
CA ASN A 114 -24.92 -20.07 -9.12
C ASN A 114 -23.96 -21.03 -8.38
N HIS A 115 -24.48 -21.93 -7.52
CA HIS A 115 -23.66 -22.85 -6.71
C HIS A 115 -23.68 -24.31 -7.16
N SER A 116 -24.26 -24.64 -8.31
CA SER A 116 -24.12 -25.99 -8.87
C SER A 116 -22.82 -26.11 -9.66
N SER A 117 -21.78 -26.66 -9.01
CA SER A 117 -20.60 -27.36 -9.54
C SER A 117 -19.30 -26.85 -8.91
N ILE A 118 -18.91 -27.42 -7.77
CA ILE A 118 -17.60 -28.06 -7.50
C ILE A 118 -17.78 -28.70 -6.11
N ALA A 119 -18.39 -29.87 -6.12
CA ALA A 119 -18.35 -30.78 -4.98
C ALA A 119 -17.22 -31.77 -5.25
N GLY A 120 -16.16 -31.67 -4.45
CA GLY A 120 -15.22 -32.76 -4.20
C GLY A 120 -13.93 -32.73 -5.01
N SER A 121 -12.84 -32.25 -4.40
CA SER A 121 -11.57 -32.98 -4.31
C SER A 121 -10.60 -32.29 -3.33
N PHE A 122 -10.26 -33.03 -2.27
CA PHE A 122 -9.00 -32.96 -1.50
C PHE A 122 -8.82 -31.81 -0.48
N TRP A 123 -9.38 -32.00 0.71
CA TRP A 123 -8.93 -31.32 1.93
C TRP A 123 -7.69 -32.03 2.49
N GLY A 124 -6.53 -31.41 2.28
CA GLY A 124 -5.27 -31.72 2.94
C GLY A 124 -4.56 -30.43 3.34
N SER A 125 -4.80 -30.02 4.60
CA SER A 125 -4.00 -29.10 5.43
C SER A 125 -3.88 -27.61 5.06
N THR A 126 -4.80 -26.83 5.67
CA THR A 126 -4.65 -25.47 6.25
C THR A 126 -4.11 -24.31 5.38
N CYS A 127 -5.05 -23.52 4.85
CA CYS A 127 -4.98 -22.06 4.87
C CYS A 127 -6.32 -21.51 5.38
N LYS A 128 -6.28 -20.75 6.49
CA LYS A 128 -7.43 -19.97 6.98
C LYS A 128 -7.20 -18.53 6.58
N THR A 129 -7.89 -18.07 5.54
CA THR A 129 -8.25 -16.67 5.35
C THR A 129 -9.66 -16.64 4.78
N HIS A 130 -10.64 -16.68 5.69
CA HIS A 130 -11.97 -16.15 5.43
C HIS A 130 -11.87 -14.65 5.75
N ASP A 131 -11.99 -13.80 4.73
CA ASP A 131 -13.22 -13.05 4.53
C ASP A 131 -13.15 -12.27 3.21
N ASN A 132 -14.28 -12.33 2.52
CA ASN A 132 -14.51 -11.93 1.13
C ASN A 132 -14.24 -10.44 0.89
N LEU A 133 -13.30 -10.14 -0.01
CA LEU A 133 -13.48 -9.07 -0.99
C LEU A 133 -12.87 -9.54 -2.32
N SER A 134 -13.69 -10.26 -3.08
CA SER A 134 -13.38 -10.66 -4.45
C SER A 134 -13.41 -9.44 -5.37
N LEU A 135 -12.30 -8.69 -5.45
CA LEU A 135 -11.97 -7.92 -6.64
C LEU A 135 -11.33 -8.87 -7.64
N GLN A 136 -12.19 -9.59 -8.37
CA GLN A 136 -11.78 -10.50 -9.43
C GLN A 136 -11.43 -9.67 -10.67
N TYR A 137 -10.21 -9.11 -10.69
CA TYR A 137 -9.58 -8.72 -11.94
C TYR A 137 -9.00 -9.97 -12.60
N PRO A 138 -9.17 -10.17 -13.93
CA PRO A 138 -8.60 -11.32 -14.62
C PRO A 138 -7.07 -11.31 -14.46
N LEU A 139 -6.56 -12.32 -13.76
CA LEU A 139 -5.15 -12.58 -13.45
C LEU A 139 -4.31 -13.03 -14.66
N ASN A 140 -4.65 -12.58 -15.88
CA ASN A 140 -4.00 -13.04 -17.11
C ASN A 140 -3.22 -11.98 -17.88
N ASP A 141 -3.18 -10.71 -17.46
CA ASP A 141 -2.47 -9.66 -18.21
C ASP A 141 -1.44 -8.85 -17.40
N ILE A 142 -0.96 -9.34 -16.26
CA ILE A 142 0.25 -8.78 -15.63
C ILE A 142 1.42 -9.67 -16.01
N GLU A 143 1.83 -9.56 -17.28
CA GLU A 143 3.22 -9.84 -17.59
C GLU A 143 4.09 -9.01 -16.65
N HIS A 144 5.23 -9.57 -16.26
CA HIS A 144 6.30 -8.95 -15.49
C HIS A 144 6.82 -7.67 -16.17
N GLU A 145 6.01 -6.61 -16.23
CA GLU A 145 6.49 -5.27 -16.43
C GLU A 145 7.04 -4.85 -15.06
N CYS A 146 8.27 -5.29 -14.81
CA CYS A 146 9.19 -4.57 -13.95
C CYS A 146 8.90 -3.08 -14.18
N ILE A 147 8.57 -2.32 -13.14
CA ILE A 147 8.37 -0.87 -13.23
C ILE A 147 9.53 -0.35 -14.07
N SER A 148 9.22 -0.03 -15.33
CA SER A 148 10.30 0.27 -16.27
C SER A 148 11.02 1.48 -15.71
N ALA A 149 12.32 1.58 -15.95
CA ALA A 149 13.11 2.74 -15.56
C ALA A 149 12.53 4.08 -16.09
N ASN A 150 11.48 4.04 -16.91
CA ASN A 150 10.75 5.18 -17.45
C ASN A 150 9.66 5.75 -16.51
N TYR A 151 9.23 5.05 -15.45
CA TYR A 151 8.18 5.58 -14.55
C TYR A 151 8.72 6.56 -13.50
N VAL A 152 9.99 6.41 -13.10
CA VAL A 152 10.68 7.36 -12.21
C VAL A 152 10.80 8.76 -12.85
N ASP A 153 10.86 8.83 -14.18
CA ASP A 153 10.93 10.09 -14.95
C ASP A 153 9.59 10.82 -15.08
N LEU A 154 8.47 10.18 -14.72
CA LEU A 154 7.12 10.76 -14.73
C LEU A 154 6.71 11.35 -13.37
N LEU A 155 7.54 11.18 -12.34
CA LEU A 155 7.24 11.74 -11.03
C LEU A 155 7.37 13.27 -11.06
N PRO A 156 6.46 14.01 -10.40
CA PRO A 156 6.61 15.45 -10.29
C PRO A 156 7.95 15.76 -9.60
N PRO A 157 8.63 16.88 -9.92
CA PRO A 157 9.95 17.21 -9.36
C PRO A 157 10.00 17.24 -7.81
N SER A 158 8.83 17.36 -7.18
CA SER A 158 8.65 17.33 -5.73
C SER A 158 8.68 15.94 -5.10
N ILE A 159 8.70 14.85 -5.89
CA ILE A 159 8.75 13.47 -5.40
C ILE A 159 10.00 12.79 -5.94
N ALA A 160 10.77 12.17 -5.06
CA ALA A 160 11.88 11.31 -5.44
C ALA A 160 11.59 9.89 -4.95
N MET A 161 11.72 8.91 -5.84
CA MET A 161 11.52 7.49 -5.52
C MET A 161 12.80 6.72 -5.83
N LYS A 162 13.17 5.81 -4.93
CA LYS A 162 14.29 4.90 -5.13
C LYS A 162 13.81 3.47 -4.93
N VAL A 163 13.99 2.64 -5.96
CA VAL A 163 13.90 1.20 -5.84
C VAL A 163 15.21 0.70 -5.24
N CYS A 164 15.10 -0.11 -4.20
CA CYS A 164 16.22 -0.75 -3.53
C CYS A 164 16.43 -2.13 -4.13
N ASP A 165 17.69 -2.47 -4.40
CA ASP A 165 18.05 -3.84 -4.76
C ASP A 165 17.88 -4.73 -3.52
N VAL A 166 17.13 -5.83 -3.67
CA VAL A 166 16.84 -6.82 -2.62
C VAL A 166 17.61 -8.11 -2.89
#